data_AF-B2W2S0-F1
#
_entry.id   AF-B2W2S0-F1
#
_cell.length_a   1.000
_cell.length_b   1.000
_cell.length_c   1.000
_cell.angle_alpha   90.00
_cell.angle_beta   90.00
_cell.angle_gamma   90.00
#
_symmetry.space_group_name_H-M   'P 1'
#
loop_
_entity.id
_entity.type
_entity.pdbx_description
1 polymer ?
#
loop_
_entity_poly.entity_id
_entity_poly.type
_entity_poly.pdbx_seq_one_letter_code
_entity_poly.pdbx_strand_id
1 'polypeptide(L)'
;MATRKVNVEFCPMSAKGIEEWKTTTELPEDLFGPLSLQETPAHRARLIPAVQSMLSAYQNECNAKIEASNSTCVSCNAKAAAALFRALSHLHLTAEEEGKDGPRIRTYVIPLCKKPDCRRIATAGNERIMDRTLAQQMTQMTLGKQCPCGICVGTKACQM
;
A
#
# COMPACT_ATOMS: atom_id res chain seq x y z
N MET A 1 -3.91 -4.69 -23.29
CA MET A 1 -3.35 -3.60 -22.48
C MET A 1 -2.04 -4.09 -21.90
N ALA A 2 -0.98 -3.29 -21.96
CA ALA A 2 0.28 -3.67 -21.33
C ALA A 2 0.14 -3.65 -19.79
N THR A 3 0.74 -4.62 -19.13
CA THR A 3 0.76 -4.75 -17.67
C THR A 3 2.19 -4.71 -17.17
N ARG A 4 2.38 -4.19 -15.95
CA ARG A 4 3.66 -4.16 -15.26
C ARG A 4 3.55 -4.90 -13.93
N LYS A 5 4.53 -5.76 -13.68
CA LYS A 5 4.65 -6.51 -12.42
C LYS A 5 4.95 -5.56 -11.26
N VAL A 6 4.27 -5.77 -10.14
CA VAL A 6 4.38 -4.99 -8.90
C VAL A 6 4.48 -5.92 -7.70
N ASN A 7 5.36 -5.56 -6.77
CA ASN A 7 5.53 -6.22 -5.48
C ASN A 7 4.46 -5.70 -4.50
N VAL A 8 3.76 -6.59 -3.82
CA VAL A 8 2.78 -6.24 -2.78
C VAL A 8 3.31 -6.75 -1.44
N GLU A 9 3.52 -5.84 -0.50
CA GLU A 9 3.99 -6.13 0.85
C GLU A 9 2.83 -5.99 1.83
N PHE A 10 2.48 -7.10 2.49
CA PHE A 10 1.44 -7.13 3.52
C PHE A 10 2.08 -7.00 4.89
N CYS A 11 1.69 -5.96 5.62
CA CYS A 11 2.25 -5.59 6.92
C CYS A 11 1.15 -5.67 8.00
N PRO A 12 1.12 -6.75 8.80
CA PRO A 12 0.11 -6.93 9.83
C PRO A 12 0.26 -5.90 10.95
N MET A 13 -0.77 -5.09 11.17
CA MET A 13 -0.80 -4.12 12.25
C MET A 13 -1.38 -4.73 13.51
N SER A 14 -0.60 -4.73 14.60
CA SER A 14 -1.06 -5.22 15.91
C SER A 14 -1.54 -6.68 15.90
N ALA A 15 -1.25 -7.44 14.83
CA ALA A 15 -1.62 -8.82 14.67
C ALA A 15 -0.50 -9.71 15.22
N LYS A 16 -0.76 -10.41 16.32
CA LYS A 16 0.24 -11.25 16.99
C LYS A 16 0.42 -12.57 16.23
N GLY A 17 1.67 -12.92 15.95
CA GLY A 17 2.02 -14.20 15.32
C GLY A 17 1.79 -14.25 13.81
N ILE A 18 1.60 -13.10 13.16
CA ILE A 18 1.59 -13.00 11.69
C ILE A 18 2.82 -12.19 11.28
N GLU A 19 3.74 -12.83 10.58
CA GLU A 19 4.90 -12.15 9.98
C GLU A 19 4.48 -11.35 8.76
N GLU A 20 5.25 -10.32 8.39
CA GLU A 20 5.08 -9.63 7.12
C GLU A 20 5.31 -10.62 5.96
N TRP A 21 4.55 -10.49 4.88
CA TRP A 21 4.75 -11.32 3.69
C TRP A 21 4.65 -10.51 2.41
N LYS A 22 5.27 -11.02 1.36
CA LYS A 22 5.30 -10.39 0.04
C LYS A 22 4.70 -11.31 -1.01
N THR A 23 4.07 -10.70 -1.99
CA THR A 23 3.62 -11.36 -3.21
C THR A 23 3.89 -10.45 -4.40
N THR A 24 3.58 -10.94 -5.59
CA THR A 24 3.68 -10.14 -6.81
C THR A 24 2.40 -10.24 -7.59
N THR A 25 1.99 -9.14 -8.21
CA THR A 25 0.81 -9.06 -9.07
C THR A 25 1.10 -8.14 -10.26
N GLU A 26 0.10 -7.92 -11.10
CA GLU A 26 0.21 -7.07 -12.28
C GLU A 26 -0.82 -5.95 -12.22
N LEU A 27 -0.41 -4.76 -12.66
CA LEU A 27 -1.29 -3.62 -12.85
C LEU A 27 -1.14 -3.07 -14.27
N PRO A 28 -2.18 -2.43 -14.83
CA PRO A 28 -2.06 -1.71 -16.09
C PRO A 28 -0.89 -0.72 -16.08
N GLU A 29 -0.07 -0.75 -17.13
CA GLU A 29 1.16 0.04 -17.22
C GLU A 29 0.91 1.56 -17.15
N ASP A 30 -0.26 2.00 -17.61
CA ASP A 30 -0.66 3.41 -17.62
C ASP A 30 -1.02 3.95 -16.23
N LEU A 31 -1.07 3.10 -15.21
CA LEU A 31 -1.19 3.52 -13.80
C LEU A 31 0.17 3.91 -13.20
N PHE A 32 1.26 3.54 -13.85
CA PHE A 32 2.61 3.89 -13.44
C PHE A 32 2.99 5.24 -14.05
N GLY A 33 3.64 6.09 -13.27
CA GLY A 33 4.05 7.42 -13.71
C GLY A 33 4.79 8.17 -12.62
N PRO A 34 5.38 9.33 -12.94
CA PRO A 34 6.08 10.15 -11.95
C PRO A 34 5.11 10.55 -10.82
N LEU A 35 5.67 10.79 -9.63
CA LEU A 35 4.86 11.13 -8.46
C LEU A 35 3.94 12.33 -8.70
N SER A 36 4.42 13.34 -9.43
CA SER A 36 3.65 14.52 -9.83
C SER A 36 2.35 14.17 -10.57
N LEU A 37 2.37 13.12 -11.40
CA LEU A 37 1.18 12.61 -12.09
C LEU A 37 0.29 11.82 -11.11
N GLN A 38 0.88 10.98 -10.26
CA GLN A 38 0.17 10.20 -9.24
C GLN A 38 -0.54 11.05 -8.19
N GLU A 39 -0.11 12.30 -8.00
CA GLU A 39 -0.73 13.27 -7.10
C GLU A 39 -1.97 13.94 -7.69
N THR A 40 -2.16 13.88 -9.01
CA THR A 40 -3.32 14.49 -9.65
C THR A 40 -4.63 13.79 -9.26
N PRO A 41 -5.73 14.53 -9.00
CA PRO A 41 -7.03 13.93 -8.69
C PRO A 41 -7.50 12.93 -9.75
N ALA A 42 -7.25 13.23 -11.04
CA ALA A 42 -7.62 12.37 -12.16
C ALA A 42 -6.89 11.02 -12.14
N HIS A 43 -5.57 11.02 -11.86
CA HIS A 43 -4.81 9.77 -11.76
C HIS A 43 -5.20 8.96 -10.53
N ARG A 44 -5.38 9.62 -9.38
CA ARG A 44 -5.83 8.97 -8.14
C ARG A 44 -7.18 8.27 -8.31
N ALA A 45 -8.11 8.89 -9.03
CA ALA A 45 -9.43 8.32 -9.32
C ALA A 45 -9.37 7.02 -10.13
N ARG A 46 -8.30 6.81 -10.92
CA ARG A 46 -8.05 5.57 -11.67
C ARG A 46 -7.23 4.55 -10.88
N LEU A 47 -6.19 5.03 -10.19
CA LEU A 47 -5.25 4.21 -9.43
C LEU A 47 -5.92 3.53 -8.23
N ILE A 48 -6.67 4.28 -7.41
CA ILE A 48 -7.26 3.76 -6.17
C ILE A 48 -8.19 2.57 -6.44
N PRO A 49 -9.17 2.64 -7.37
CA PRO A 49 -10.03 1.50 -7.66
C PRO A 49 -9.27 0.32 -8.23
N ALA A 50 -8.28 0.54 -9.11
CA ALA A 50 -7.50 -0.54 -9.70
C ALA A 50 -6.69 -1.30 -8.63
N VAL A 51 -6.00 -0.58 -7.75
CA VAL A 51 -5.25 -1.19 -6.65
C VAL A 51 -6.19 -1.84 -5.64
N GLN A 52 -7.31 -1.19 -5.29
CA GLN A 52 -8.28 -1.78 -4.36
C GLN A 52 -8.92 -3.05 -4.92
N SER A 53 -9.22 -3.09 -6.23
CA SER A 53 -9.72 -4.29 -6.92
C SER A 53 -8.69 -5.42 -6.86
N MET A 54 -7.42 -5.11 -7.13
CA MET A 54 -6.32 -6.07 -6.99
C MET A 54 -6.21 -6.59 -5.55
N LEU A 55 -6.22 -5.71 -4.55
CA LEU A 55 -6.10 -6.10 -3.15
C LEU A 55 -7.26 -6.99 -2.69
N SER A 56 -8.45 -6.79 -3.25
CA SER A 56 -9.63 -7.60 -2.92
C SER A 56 -9.42 -9.09 -3.23
N ALA A 57 -8.56 -9.44 -4.18
CA ALA A 57 -8.19 -10.83 -4.47
C ALA A 57 -7.49 -11.53 -3.29
N TYR A 58 -6.83 -10.77 -2.41
CA TYR A 58 -6.10 -11.27 -1.24
C TYR A 58 -6.93 -11.28 0.05
N GLN A 59 -8.21 -10.89 0.00
CA GLN A 59 -9.06 -10.78 1.19
C GLN A 59 -9.23 -12.11 1.93
N ASN A 60 -9.42 -13.20 1.19
CA ASN A 60 -9.59 -14.53 1.79
C ASN A 60 -8.31 -15.03 2.47
N GLU A 61 -7.15 -14.83 1.83
CA GLU A 61 -5.86 -15.17 2.42
C GLU A 61 -5.60 -14.38 3.70
N CYS A 62 -5.86 -13.06 3.66
CA CYS A 62 -5.68 -12.20 4.83
C CYS A 62 -6.62 -12.60 5.97
N ASN A 63 -7.88 -12.90 5.68
CA ASN A 63 -8.84 -13.38 6.68
C ASN A 63 -8.38 -14.69 7.32
N ALA A 64 -7.94 -15.65 6.52
CA ALA A 64 -7.47 -16.94 7.02
C ALA A 64 -6.26 -16.78 7.96
N LYS A 65 -5.28 -15.93 7.60
CA LYS A 65 -4.14 -15.60 8.46
C LYS A 65 -4.58 -14.94 9.77
N ILE A 66 -5.54 -14.01 9.74
CA ILE A 66 -6.09 -13.37 10.95
C ILE A 66 -6.80 -14.38 11.83
N GLU A 67 -7.67 -15.22 11.28
CA GLU A 67 -8.44 -16.20 12.03
C GLU A 67 -7.54 -17.26 12.70
N ALA A 68 -6.49 -17.71 11.99
CA ALA A 68 -5.49 -18.64 12.52
C ALA A 68 -4.58 -18.01 13.60
N SER A 69 -4.44 -16.69 13.62
CA SER A 69 -3.59 -15.98 14.57
C SER A 69 -4.27 -15.72 15.92
N ASN A 70 -3.50 -15.39 16.95
CA ASN A 70 -4.05 -14.91 18.24
C ASN A 70 -4.27 -13.40 18.28
N SER A 71 -4.53 -12.80 17.11
CA SER A 71 -4.73 -11.36 16.98
C SER A 71 -6.04 -10.89 17.59
N THR A 72 -6.01 -9.68 18.13
CA THR A 72 -7.19 -8.99 18.66
C THR A 72 -7.57 -7.83 17.75
N CYS A 73 -8.84 -7.46 17.79
CA CYS A 73 -9.37 -6.32 17.07
C CYS A 73 -8.74 -5.04 17.58
N VAL A 74 -8.16 -4.25 16.67
CA VAL A 74 -7.49 -2.98 17.01
C VAL A 74 -8.39 -1.98 17.74
N SER A 75 -9.71 -2.07 17.54
CA SER A 75 -10.67 -1.10 18.09
C SER A 75 -11.24 -1.50 19.45
N CYS A 76 -11.31 -2.78 19.80
CA CYS A 76 -12.03 -3.23 21.00
C CYS A 76 -11.39 -4.41 21.73
N ASN A 77 -10.22 -4.86 21.29
CA ASN A 77 -9.45 -5.97 21.86
C ASN A 77 -10.13 -7.35 21.88
N ALA A 78 -11.35 -7.50 21.32
CA ALA A 78 -11.96 -8.81 21.11
C ALA A 78 -11.16 -9.65 20.10
N LYS A 79 -11.37 -10.97 20.07
CA LYS A 79 -10.74 -11.86 19.06
C LYS A 79 -11.02 -11.36 17.64
N ALA A 80 -9.96 -11.23 16.84
CA ALA A 80 -10.08 -10.85 15.44
C ALA A 80 -10.56 -12.03 14.58
N ALA A 81 -11.36 -11.71 13.57
CA ALA A 81 -11.94 -12.68 12.64
C ALA A 81 -11.91 -12.19 11.18
N ALA A 82 -11.43 -10.97 10.92
CA ALA A 82 -11.30 -10.43 9.57
C ALA A 82 -10.11 -9.49 9.48
N ALA A 83 -9.55 -9.40 8.28
CA ALA A 83 -8.60 -8.38 7.90
C ALA A 83 -9.31 -7.19 7.25
N LEU A 84 -8.96 -5.98 7.67
CA LEU A 84 -9.19 -4.76 6.92
C LEU A 84 -7.87 -4.32 6.32
N PHE A 85 -7.87 -4.01 5.04
CA PHE A 85 -6.74 -3.37 4.38
C PHE A 85 -7.26 -2.45 3.27
N ARG A 86 -6.51 -1.39 2.99
CA ARG A 86 -6.76 -0.51 1.85
C ARG A 86 -5.45 -0.21 1.15
N ALA A 87 -5.56 0.10 -0.13
CA ALA A 87 -4.44 0.56 -0.94
C ALA A 87 -3.85 1.84 -0.35
N LEU A 88 -2.53 1.88 -0.16
CA LEU A 88 -1.83 3.16 -0.14
C LEU A 88 -1.96 3.78 -1.54
N SER A 89 -2.31 5.05 -1.61
CA SER A 89 -2.63 5.75 -2.86
C SER A 89 -1.44 5.99 -3.80
N HIS A 90 -0.29 5.37 -3.54
CA HIS A 90 0.95 5.61 -4.26
C HIS A 90 1.64 4.30 -4.59
N LEU A 91 1.98 4.15 -5.87
CA LEU A 91 2.90 3.12 -6.33
C LEU A 91 4.29 3.65 -6.07
N HIS A 92 4.99 3.06 -5.10
CA HIS A 92 6.35 3.46 -4.80
C HIS A 92 7.24 2.97 -5.94
N LEU A 93 7.74 3.92 -6.74
CA LEU A 93 8.80 3.70 -7.72
C LEU A 93 10.11 3.94 -6.98
N THR A 94 10.74 2.89 -6.43
CA THR A 94 12.12 3.03 -5.92
C THR A 94 13.08 3.13 -7.10
N ALA A 95 14.10 3.97 -6.93
CA ALA A 95 15.19 4.20 -7.86
C ALA A 95 16.13 3.01 -8.09
N GLU A 96 15.94 1.91 -7.39
CA GLU A 96 16.77 0.71 -7.51
C GLU A 96 16.34 -0.13 -8.73
N GLU A 97 16.28 0.53 -9.89
CA GLU A 97 16.41 -0.11 -11.20
C GLU A 97 17.86 -0.57 -11.37
N GLU A 98 18.20 -1.71 -10.75
CA GLU A 98 19.27 -2.64 -11.16
C GLU A 98 19.35 -3.79 -10.13
N GLY A 99 18.27 -4.57 -10.01
CA GLY A 99 18.47 -6.00 -9.82
C GLY A 99 17.69 -6.77 -8.76
N LYS A 100 16.86 -6.19 -7.87
CA LYS A 100 16.11 -7.06 -6.92
C LYS A 100 14.64 -6.77 -6.62
N ASP A 101 14.15 -5.52 -6.60
CA ASP A 101 12.73 -5.28 -6.28
C ASP A 101 12.13 -4.14 -7.10
N GLY A 102 11.17 -4.48 -7.97
CA GLY A 102 10.44 -3.55 -8.84
C GLY A 102 9.46 -2.63 -8.09
N PRO A 103 8.48 -2.01 -8.78
CA PRO A 103 7.52 -1.10 -8.12
C PRO A 103 6.80 -1.83 -6.99
N ARG A 104 6.56 -1.15 -5.86
CA ARG A 104 5.98 -1.78 -4.65
C ARG A 104 4.76 -1.05 -4.11
N ILE A 105 3.84 -1.84 -3.54
CA ILE A 105 2.68 -1.40 -2.77
C ILE A 105 2.80 -1.99 -1.37
N ARG A 106 2.87 -1.13 -0.35
CA ARG A 106 2.75 -1.56 1.04
C ARG A 106 1.28 -1.52 1.46
N THR A 107 0.80 -2.58 2.09
CA THR A 107 -0.60 -2.74 2.49
C THR A 107 -0.65 -3.11 3.96
N TYR A 108 -1.33 -2.29 4.77
CA TYR A 108 -1.51 -2.60 6.18
C TYR A 108 -2.68 -3.57 6.38
N VAL A 109 -2.43 -4.68 7.06
CA VAL A 109 -3.43 -5.70 7.38
C VAL A 109 -3.89 -5.50 8.82
N ILE A 110 -5.09 -4.96 9.00
CA ILE A 110 -5.65 -4.57 10.29
C ILE A 110 -6.62 -5.65 10.79
N PRO A 111 -6.37 -6.28 11.94
CA PRO A 111 -7.26 -7.28 12.52
C PRO A 111 -8.55 -6.65 13.09
N LEU A 112 -9.71 -7.24 12.76
CA LEU A 112 -11.04 -6.78 13.18
C LEU A 112 -11.96 -7.91 13.66
N CYS A 113 -12.87 -7.59 14.58
CA CYS A 113 -13.89 -8.50 15.12
C CYS A 113 -15.23 -8.50 14.34
N LYS A 114 -15.27 -7.95 13.12
CA LYS A 114 -16.47 -7.82 12.25
C LYS A 114 -17.62 -6.92 12.77
N LYS A 115 -17.54 -6.37 13.99
CA LYS A 115 -18.54 -5.38 14.47
C LYS A 115 -18.53 -4.10 13.60
N PRO A 116 -19.70 -3.57 13.21
CA PRO A 116 -19.79 -2.37 12.36
C PRO A 116 -19.02 -1.17 12.91
N ASP A 117 -19.12 -0.90 14.22
CA ASP A 117 -18.40 0.22 14.84
C ASP A 117 -16.88 0.04 14.82
N CYS A 118 -16.38 -1.18 15.05
CA CYS A 118 -14.96 -1.46 14.95
C CYS A 118 -14.45 -1.27 13.52
N ARG A 119 -15.23 -1.68 12.52
CA ARG A 119 -14.89 -1.42 11.11
C ARG A 119 -14.84 0.08 10.81
N ARG A 120 -15.81 0.86 11.30
CA ARG A 120 -15.85 2.31 11.12
C ARG A 120 -14.63 3.00 11.76
N ILE A 121 -14.31 2.67 13.01
CA ILE A 121 -13.16 3.22 13.74
C ILE A 121 -11.86 2.86 13.04
N ALA A 122 -11.69 1.59 12.66
CA ALA A 122 -10.48 1.14 11.99
C ALA A 122 -10.32 1.72 10.58
N THR A 123 -11.43 1.96 9.86
CA THR A 123 -11.39 2.65 8.56
C THR A 123 -10.86 4.07 8.72
N ALA A 124 -11.43 4.84 9.65
CA ALA A 124 -10.97 6.21 9.93
C ALA A 124 -9.51 6.25 10.46
N GLY A 125 -9.14 5.28 11.29
CA GLY A 125 -7.76 5.14 11.77
C GLY A 125 -6.79 4.82 10.64
N ASN A 126 -7.16 3.90 9.74
CA ASN A 126 -6.36 3.55 8.58
C ASN A 126 -6.20 4.74 7.64
N GLU A 127 -7.25 5.51 7.36
CA GLU A 127 -7.16 6.73 6.53
C GLU A 127 -6.13 7.72 7.08
N ARG A 128 -6.13 7.98 8.39
CA ARG A 128 -5.12 8.84 9.03
C ARG A 128 -3.70 8.29 8.93
N ILE A 129 -3.54 6.97 9.06
CA ILE A 129 -2.23 6.31 8.91
C ILE A 129 -1.77 6.45 7.46
N MET A 130 -2.65 6.20 6.48
CA MET A 130 -2.34 6.33 5.06
C MET A 130 -1.94 7.76 4.71
N ASP A 131 -2.68 8.78 5.16
CA ASP A 131 -2.36 10.19 4.94
C ASP A 131 -1.00 10.58 5.55
N ARG A 132 -0.70 10.09 6.77
CA ARG A 132 0.58 10.35 7.43
C ARG A 132 1.74 9.66 6.73
N THR A 133 1.59 8.37 6.39
CA THR A 133 2.61 7.59 5.68
C THR A 133 2.89 8.22 4.31
N LEU A 134 1.84 8.69 3.63
CA LEU A 134 1.97 9.45 2.40
C LEU A 134 2.78 10.73 2.60
N ALA A 135 2.40 11.58 3.56
CA ALA A 135 3.13 12.81 3.84
C ALA A 135 4.63 12.55 4.17
N GLN A 136 4.91 11.48 4.93
CA GLN A 136 6.28 11.06 5.22
C GLN A 136 7.04 10.61 3.96
N GLN A 137 6.42 9.81 3.10
CA GLN A 137 7.01 9.38 1.83
C GLN A 137 7.27 10.59 0.90
N MET A 138 6.33 11.52 0.80
CA MET A 138 6.51 12.77 0.03
C MET A 138 7.67 13.60 0.57
N THR A 139 7.84 13.67 1.89
CA THR A 139 8.95 14.38 2.54
C THR A 139 10.29 13.69 2.27
N GLN A 140 10.34 12.36 2.32
CA GLN A 140 11.54 11.58 2.01
C GLN A 140 11.95 11.71 0.54
N MET A 141 10.97 11.82 -0.37
CA MET A 141 11.24 12.06 -1.80
C MET A 141 11.65 13.51 -2.10
N THR A 142 11.14 14.50 -1.37
CA THR A 142 11.61 15.90 -1.52
C THR A 142 13.03 16.11 -0.98
N LEU A 143 13.43 15.35 0.06
CA LEU A 143 14.80 15.35 0.58
C LEU A 143 15.82 14.66 -0.35
N GLY A 144 15.37 13.85 -1.31
CA GLY A 144 16.19 13.32 -2.40
C GLY A 144 16.07 14.18 -3.64
N LYS A 145 16.92 15.22 -3.77
CA LYS A 145 17.14 16.10 -4.95
C LYS A 145 16.04 15.99 -6.04
N GLN A 146 15.11 16.95 -6.05
CA GLN A 146 14.24 17.16 -7.20
C GLN A 146 15.08 17.28 -8.49
N CYS A 147 14.94 16.30 -9.37
CA CYS A 147 15.51 16.38 -10.71
C CYS A 147 14.68 17.39 -11.52
N PRO A 148 15.28 18.42 -12.16
CA PRO A 148 14.54 19.48 -12.87
C PRO A 148 13.60 18.98 -13.98
N CYS A 149 13.79 17.74 -14.46
CA CYS A 149 12.96 17.17 -15.52
C CYS A 149 11.59 16.66 -15.05
N GLY A 150 11.31 16.59 -13.73
CA GLY A 150 9.99 16.20 -13.19
C GLY A 150 9.54 14.76 -13.47
N ILE A 151 10.29 14.01 -14.27
CA ILE A 151 9.98 12.64 -14.74
C ILE A 151 10.88 11.62 -14.04
N CYS A 152 12.13 11.99 -13.73
CA CYS A 152 13.17 11.09 -13.21
C CYS A 152 13.36 11.23 -11.69
N VAL A 153 12.28 11.19 -10.91
CA VAL A 153 12.44 11.10 -9.46
C VAL A 153 12.94 9.69 -9.14
N GLY A 154 14.25 9.60 -8.89
CA GLY A 154 14.91 8.35 -8.54
C GLY A 154 15.42 7.54 -9.72
N THR A 155 16.25 8.09 -10.60
CA THR A 155 17.14 7.26 -11.44
C THR A 155 18.56 7.83 -11.40
N LYS A 156 19.58 6.99 -11.65
CA LYS A 156 21.01 7.39 -11.69
C LYS A 156 21.27 8.58 -12.64
N ALA A 157 20.38 8.81 -13.61
CA ALA A 157 20.47 9.93 -14.55
C ALA A 157 20.40 11.32 -13.89
N CYS A 158 19.98 11.42 -12.62
CA CYS A 158 19.87 12.69 -11.89
C CYS A 158 21.03 12.95 -10.90
N GLN A 159 22.13 12.18 -10.98
CA GLN A 159 23.34 12.39 -10.18
C GLN A 159 24.46 13.17 -10.90
N MET A 160 24.26 13.62 -12.14
CA MET A 160 25.20 14.50 -12.84
C MET A 160 24.77 15.96 -12.74
#